data_AF-A0A7C0VW64-F1
#
_entry.id   AF-A0A7C0VW64-F1
#
_cell.length_a   1.000
_cell.length_b   1.000
_cell.length_c   1.000
_cell.angle_alpha   90.00
_cell.angle_beta   90.00
_cell.angle_gamma   90.00
#
_symmetry.space_group_name_H-M   'P 1'
#
loop_
_entity.id
_entity.type
_entity.pdbx_description
1 polymer ?
#
loop_
_entity_poly.entity_id
_entity_poly.type
_entity_poly.pdbx_seq_one_letter_code
_entity_poly.pdbx_strand_id
1 'polypeptide(L)'
;MEPVSFKKEKLVLDTSLFVNPEVRRDFGRNPTEAIEGFLFLAAQIPTFEFYMPSSTFRELLNFVDINKVPGDLLTMLHQKPPSRHELTFPAVLLYELIDDMRDRVNKGLRIAEKAVRNVAKADEKEIIQGLRRNYRDALREVIIDSGEDVDLILLAKELDALLVTVDNGIINWAEKFGIRWILPTKFKDYLLSSIKRCKEQTIESQG
;
A
#
# COMPACT_ATOMS: atom_id res chain seq x y z
N MET A 1 -9.93 38.05 10.49
CA MET A 1 -9.63 36.76 11.16
C MET A 1 -9.76 35.72 10.08
N GLU A 2 -8.66 35.20 9.53
CA GLU A 2 -8.77 34.10 8.57
C GLU A 2 -9.39 32.90 9.29
N PRO A 3 -10.32 32.17 8.65
CA PRO A 3 -10.87 30.96 9.25
C PRO A 3 -9.71 29.99 9.49
N VAL A 4 -9.62 29.46 10.71
CA VAL A 4 -8.68 28.38 11.04
C VAL A 4 -9.07 27.20 10.15
N SER A 5 -8.38 27.03 9.03
CA SER A 5 -8.49 25.86 8.19
C SER A 5 -7.95 24.70 9.02
N PHE A 6 -8.84 23.84 9.53
CA PHE A 6 -8.42 22.57 10.08
C PHE A 6 -7.75 21.80 8.93
N LYS A 7 -6.41 21.68 8.97
CA LYS A 7 -5.67 20.85 8.03
C LYS A 7 -6.21 19.43 8.19
N LYS A 8 -6.92 18.95 7.17
CA LYS A 8 -7.43 17.59 7.15
C LYS A 8 -6.27 16.61 7.16
N GLU A 9 -6.43 15.52 7.89
CA GLU A 9 -5.48 14.42 7.89
C GLU A 9 -5.64 13.65 6.58
N LYS A 10 -4.55 13.47 5.85
CA LYS A 10 -4.57 12.73 4.59
C LYS A 10 -4.11 11.30 4.83
N LEU A 11 -4.77 10.36 4.19
CA LEU A 11 -4.45 8.94 4.29
C LEU A 11 -4.27 8.35 2.90
N VAL A 12 -3.23 7.55 2.71
CA VAL A 12 -3.02 6.78 1.47
C VAL A 12 -3.28 5.31 1.77
N LEU A 13 -4.21 4.71 1.02
CA LEU A 13 -4.68 3.35 1.24
C LEU A 13 -4.08 2.38 0.23
N ASP A 14 -3.63 1.23 0.72
CA ASP A 14 -3.17 0.09 -0.06
C ASP A 14 -4.34 -0.88 -0.37
N THR A 15 -4.26 -1.63 -1.48
CA THR A 15 -5.26 -2.66 -1.84
C THR A 15 -5.36 -3.74 -0.77
N SER A 16 -4.24 -4.04 -0.12
CA SER A 16 -4.14 -5.05 0.94
C SER A 16 -5.15 -4.84 2.07
N LEU A 17 -5.55 -3.59 2.34
CA LEU A 17 -6.60 -3.25 3.31
C LEU A 17 -7.95 -3.94 2.99
N PHE A 18 -8.28 -4.04 1.71
CA PHE A 18 -9.56 -4.56 1.22
C PHE A 18 -9.46 -6.00 0.72
N VAL A 19 -8.25 -6.48 0.39
CA VAL A 19 -8.06 -7.79 -0.23
C VAL A 19 -7.56 -8.83 0.78
N ASN A 20 -6.66 -8.47 1.70
CA ASN A 20 -6.08 -9.40 2.66
C ASN A 20 -7.16 -9.93 3.63
N PRO A 21 -7.45 -11.25 3.65
CA PRO A 21 -8.51 -11.81 4.50
C PRO A 21 -8.36 -11.57 6.01
N GLU A 22 -7.15 -11.36 6.53
CA GLU A 22 -6.94 -11.11 7.96
C GLU A 22 -7.39 -9.71 8.37
N VAL A 23 -7.12 -8.74 7.50
CA VAL A 23 -7.46 -7.33 7.69
C VAL A 23 -8.91 -7.06 7.28
N ARG A 24 -9.30 -7.57 6.12
CA ARG A 24 -10.58 -7.29 5.48
C ARG A 24 -11.78 -7.59 6.36
N ARG A 25 -11.69 -8.64 7.19
CA ARG A 25 -12.76 -9.07 8.11
C ARG A 25 -13.22 -7.96 9.06
N ASP A 26 -12.38 -6.97 9.32
CA ASP A 26 -12.73 -5.81 10.12
C ASP A 26 -13.79 -4.93 9.44
N PHE A 27 -13.84 -4.95 8.10
CA PHE A 27 -14.72 -4.12 7.28
C PHE A 27 -15.81 -4.92 6.55
N GLY A 28 -15.53 -6.15 6.11
CA GLY A 28 -16.49 -6.97 5.36
C GLY A 28 -16.00 -8.40 5.06
N ARG A 29 -16.88 -9.27 4.54
CA ARG A 29 -16.55 -10.69 4.32
C ARG A 29 -15.79 -10.92 3.01
N ASN A 30 -16.03 -10.08 2.01
CA ASN A 30 -15.37 -10.07 0.70
C ASN A 30 -14.87 -8.64 0.37
N PRO A 31 -14.05 -8.45 -0.68
CA PRO A 31 -13.48 -7.13 -0.99
C PRO A 31 -14.52 -6.04 -1.23
N THR A 32 -15.64 -6.38 -1.88
CA THR A 32 -16.75 -5.44 -2.10
C THR A 32 -17.37 -4.98 -0.78
N GLU A 33 -17.77 -5.92 0.09
CA GLU A 33 -18.33 -5.59 1.41
C GLU A 33 -17.34 -4.80 2.28
N ALA A 34 -16.04 -5.05 2.13
CA ALA A 34 -15.03 -4.33 2.89
C ALA A 34 -14.90 -2.86 2.47
N ILE A 35 -15.05 -2.58 1.17
CA ILE A 35 -15.13 -1.20 0.68
C ILE A 35 -16.38 -0.53 1.22
N GLU A 36 -17.55 -1.18 1.16
CA GLU A 36 -18.80 -0.64 1.71
C GLU A 36 -18.68 -0.33 3.20
N GLY A 37 -18.14 -1.26 4.00
CA GLY A 37 -17.91 -1.08 5.43
C GLY A 37 -16.90 0.04 5.74
N PHE A 38 -15.85 0.17 4.93
CA PHE A 38 -14.92 1.29 5.03
C PHE A 38 -15.59 2.63 4.72
N LEU A 39 -16.34 2.73 3.62
CA LEU A 39 -17.03 3.95 3.21
C LEU A 39 -18.03 4.42 4.28
N PHE A 40 -18.77 3.49 4.89
CA PHE A 40 -19.67 3.79 5.99
C PHE A 40 -18.97 4.44 7.19
N LEU A 41 -17.75 4.00 7.52
CA LEU A 41 -16.95 4.61 8.59
C LEU A 41 -16.32 5.93 8.15
N ALA A 42 -15.77 5.98 6.93
CA ALA A 42 -15.12 7.16 6.35
C ALA A 42 -16.08 8.35 6.25
N ALA A 43 -17.34 8.12 5.86
CA ALA A 43 -18.37 9.15 5.76
C ALA A 43 -18.66 9.88 7.09
N GLN A 44 -18.28 9.29 8.23
CA GLN A 44 -18.45 9.88 9.56
C GLN A 44 -17.25 10.73 10.02
N ILE A 45 -16.19 10.85 9.20
CA ILE A 45 -14.94 11.52 9.56
C ILE A 45 -14.63 12.64 8.54
N PRO A 46 -15.24 13.83 8.66
CA PRO A 46 -15.04 14.92 7.70
C PRO A 46 -13.64 15.53 7.74
N THR A 47 -12.88 15.24 8.80
CA THR A 47 -11.51 15.71 9.02
C THR A 47 -10.47 14.89 8.25
N PHE A 48 -10.86 13.77 7.64
CA PHE A 48 -9.96 12.88 6.90
C PHE A 48 -10.18 12.99 5.39
N GLU A 49 -9.10 12.82 4.63
CA GLU A 49 -9.15 12.66 3.18
C GLU A 49 -8.43 11.38 2.80
N PHE A 50 -9.10 10.50 2.08
CA PHE A 50 -8.56 9.20 1.68
C PHE A 50 -8.10 9.26 0.23
N TYR A 51 -6.90 8.78 -0.02
CA TYR A 51 -6.26 8.78 -1.32
C TYR A 51 -5.82 7.36 -1.69
N MET A 52 -5.83 7.08 -2.99
CA MET A 52 -5.23 5.86 -3.54
C MET A 52 -4.60 6.19 -4.90
N PRO A 53 -3.38 5.69 -5.19
CA PRO A 53 -2.81 5.83 -6.51
C PRO A 53 -3.68 5.16 -7.58
N SER A 54 -3.72 5.73 -8.79
CA SER A 54 -4.52 5.16 -9.88
C SER A 54 -4.06 3.77 -10.30
N SER A 55 -2.79 3.41 -10.10
CA SER A 55 -2.25 2.05 -10.30
C SER A 55 -2.81 1.07 -9.27
N THR A 56 -2.67 1.36 -7.99
CA THR A 56 -3.25 0.62 -6.85
C THR A 56 -4.76 0.49 -6.98
N PHE A 57 -5.47 1.55 -7.36
CA PHE A 57 -6.93 1.51 -7.55
C PHE A 57 -7.34 0.56 -8.67
N ARG A 58 -6.61 0.53 -9.80
CA ARG A 58 -6.87 -0.42 -10.88
C ARG A 58 -6.65 -1.86 -10.45
N GLU A 59 -5.64 -2.11 -9.60
CA GLU A 59 -5.44 -3.43 -9.02
C GLU A 59 -6.63 -3.84 -8.13
N LEU A 60 -7.12 -2.92 -7.28
CA LEU A 60 -8.28 -3.16 -6.42
C LEU A 60 -9.52 -3.60 -7.22
N LEU A 61 -9.76 -2.99 -8.38
CA LEU A 61 -10.90 -3.32 -9.24
C LEU A 61 -10.90 -4.77 -9.74
N ASN A 62 -9.74 -5.45 -9.76
CA ASN A 62 -9.69 -6.87 -10.12
C ASN A 62 -10.30 -7.79 -9.04
N PHE A 63 -10.50 -7.28 -7.83
CA PHE A 63 -11.01 -8.05 -6.69
C PHE A 63 -12.46 -7.72 -6.32
N VAL A 64 -13.03 -6.68 -6.93
CA VAL A 64 -14.27 -6.05 -6.49
C VAL A 64 -15.31 -6.09 -7.60
N ASP A 65 -16.56 -6.38 -7.22
CA ASP A 65 -17.72 -6.26 -8.11
C ASP A 65 -18.15 -4.78 -8.19
N ILE A 66 -17.65 -4.07 -9.20
CA ILE A 66 -17.86 -2.62 -9.35
C ILE A 66 -19.32 -2.20 -9.42
N ASN A 67 -20.23 -3.09 -9.84
CA ASN A 67 -21.66 -2.80 -9.94
C ASN A 67 -22.34 -2.71 -8.56
N LYS A 68 -21.70 -3.26 -7.53
CA LYS A 68 -22.18 -3.24 -6.15
C LYS A 68 -21.51 -2.16 -5.31
N VAL A 69 -20.40 -1.62 -5.79
CA VAL A 69 -19.71 -0.53 -5.11
C VAL A 69 -20.55 0.73 -5.22
N PRO A 70 -20.89 1.38 -4.08
CA PRO A 70 -21.68 2.59 -4.13
C PRO A 70 -20.90 3.75 -4.77
N GLY A 71 -21.62 4.62 -5.48
CA GLY A 71 -21.02 5.70 -6.27
C GLY A 71 -20.28 6.76 -5.43
N ASP A 72 -20.52 6.78 -4.12
CA ASP A 72 -19.80 7.59 -3.15
C ASP A 72 -18.35 7.11 -2.93
N LEU A 73 -17.95 5.92 -3.39
CA LEU A 73 -16.54 5.54 -3.42
C LEU A 73 -15.71 6.61 -4.15
N LEU A 74 -16.19 7.09 -5.30
CA LEU A 74 -15.46 8.06 -6.11
C LEU A 74 -15.44 9.46 -5.48
N THR A 75 -16.37 9.75 -4.57
CA THR A 75 -16.40 11.03 -3.85
C THR A 75 -15.58 10.98 -2.56
N MET A 76 -15.45 9.80 -1.94
CA MET A 76 -14.75 9.63 -0.66
C MET A 76 -13.30 9.16 -0.80
N LEU A 77 -12.98 8.39 -1.85
CA LEU A 77 -11.63 7.93 -2.16
C LEU A 77 -11.08 8.69 -3.36
N HIS A 78 -10.17 9.62 -3.09
CA HIS A 78 -9.51 10.42 -4.10
C HIS A 78 -8.47 9.59 -4.86
N GLN A 79 -8.78 9.24 -6.10
CA GLN A 79 -7.81 8.65 -7.01
C GLN A 79 -6.82 9.71 -7.47
N LYS A 80 -5.54 9.57 -7.08
CA LYS A 80 -4.50 10.52 -7.44
C LYS A 80 -3.16 9.81 -7.65
N PRO A 81 -2.55 9.88 -8.85
CA PRO A 81 -1.17 9.45 -9.01
C PRO A 81 -0.21 10.46 -8.34
N PRO A 82 0.99 10.02 -7.92
CA PRO A 82 2.03 10.96 -7.51
C PRO A 82 2.46 11.86 -8.69
N SER A 83 2.93 13.07 -8.39
CA SER A 83 3.52 13.97 -9.38
C SER A 83 4.93 13.50 -9.77
N ARG A 84 4.99 12.39 -10.52
CA ARG A 84 6.22 11.67 -10.88
C ARG A 84 7.31 12.55 -11.52
N HIS A 85 6.94 13.66 -12.13
CA HIS A 85 7.87 14.57 -12.82
C HIS A 85 8.36 15.73 -11.94
N GLU A 86 7.59 16.14 -10.94
CA GLU A 86 7.88 17.34 -10.14
C GLU A 86 8.34 16.99 -8.72
N LEU A 87 8.10 15.76 -8.29
CA LEU A 87 8.42 15.32 -6.94
C LEU A 87 9.93 15.25 -6.73
N THR A 88 10.41 16.07 -5.79
CA THR A 88 11.80 16.01 -5.33
C THR A 88 11.95 14.85 -4.35
N PHE A 89 12.84 13.91 -4.63
CA PHE A 89 13.10 12.75 -3.78
C PHE A 89 14.57 12.66 -3.34
N PRO A 90 14.86 12.12 -2.15
CA PRO A 90 16.24 11.91 -1.71
C PRO A 90 17.03 10.98 -2.64
N ALA A 91 18.20 11.42 -3.11
CA ALA A 91 19.05 10.63 -4.01
C ALA A 91 19.49 9.28 -3.41
N VAL A 92 19.50 9.14 -2.07
CA VAL A 92 19.81 7.87 -1.37
C VAL A 92 18.94 6.71 -1.85
N LEU A 93 17.68 6.96 -2.21
CA LEU A 93 16.77 5.98 -2.81
C LEU A 93 17.40 5.32 -4.05
N LEU A 94 18.02 6.13 -4.91
CA LEU A 94 18.62 5.62 -6.14
C LEU A 94 19.83 4.75 -5.83
N TYR A 95 20.65 5.12 -4.84
CA TYR A 95 21.78 4.29 -4.42
C TYR A 95 21.31 2.95 -3.84
N GLU A 96 20.32 2.97 -2.96
CA GLU A 96 19.75 1.75 -2.38
C GLU A 96 19.12 0.86 -3.44
N LEU A 97 18.35 1.43 -4.39
CA LEU A 97 17.81 0.67 -5.52
C LEU A 97 18.92 -0.01 -6.33
N ILE A 98 20.04 0.67 -6.56
CA ILE A 98 21.18 0.11 -7.29
C ILE A 98 21.85 -1.02 -6.50
N ASP A 99 22.04 -0.86 -5.19
CA ASP A 99 22.63 -1.90 -4.34
C ASP A 99 21.71 -3.13 -4.25
N ASP A 100 20.41 -2.92 -4.08
CA ASP A 100 19.38 -3.96 -4.10
C ASP A 100 19.36 -4.71 -5.44
N MET A 101 19.43 -3.99 -6.55
CA MET A 101 19.52 -4.59 -7.88
C MET A 101 20.81 -5.41 -8.05
N ARG A 102 21.94 -4.93 -7.53
CA ARG A 102 23.22 -5.65 -7.59
C ARG A 102 23.15 -6.95 -6.80
N ASP A 103 22.60 -6.91 -5.59
CA ASP A 103 22.45 -8.10 -4.74
C ASP A 103 21.52 -9.14 -5.37
N ARG A 104 20.45 -8.68 -6.03
CA ARG A 104 19.55 -9.55 -6.82
C ARG A 104 20.26 -10.23 -7.98
N VAL A 105 21.02 -9.49 -8.77
CA VAL A 105 21.79 -10.05 -9.89
C VAL A 105 22.78 -11.11 -9.38
N ASN A 106 23.47 -10.83 -8.27
CA ASN A 106 24.39 -11.77 -7.63
C ASN A 106 23.68 -13.03 -7.11
N LYS A 107 22.51 -12.88 -6.47
CA LYS A 107 21.71 -14.02 -5.98
C LYS A 107 21.21 -14.87 -7.16
N GLY A 108 20.73 -14.23 -8.23
CA GLY A 108 20.33 -14.89 -9.47
C GLY A 108 21.46 -15.70 -10.10
N LEU A 109 22.67 -15.13 -10.18
CA LEU A 109 23.87 -15.83 -10.66
C LEU A 109 24.17 -17.09 -9.83
N ARG A 110 24.15 -17.00 -8.50
CA ARG A 110 24.39 -18.15 -7.62
C ARG A 110 23.37 -19.27 -7.82
N ILE A 111 22.11 -18.93 -8.09
CA ILE A 111 21.05 -19.91 -8.36
C ILE A 111 21.30 -20.58 -9.71
N ALA A 112 21.69 -19.82 -10.74
CA ALA A 112 22.05 -20.37 -12.04
C ALA A 112 23.26 -21.31 -11.95
N GLU A 113 24.33 -20.92 -11.23
CA GLU A 113 25.49 -21.77 -10.98
C GLU A 113 25.09 -23.09 -10.29
N LYS A 114 24.21 -23.02 -9.28
CA LYS A 114 23.71 -24.21 -8.58
C LYS A 114 22.93 -25.14 -9.51
N ALA A 115 22.13 -24.59 -10.42
CA ALA A 115 21.41 -25.38 -11.43
C ALA A 115 22.38 -26.10 -12.37
N VAL A 116 23.40 -25.39 -12.89
CA VAL A 116 24.43 -25.98 -13.78
C VAL A 116 25.21 -27.09 -13.09
N ARG A 117 25.58 -26.92 -11.81
CA ARG A 117 26.29 -27.96 -11.03
C ARG A 117 25.46 -29.23 -10.81
N ASN A 118 24.14 -29.15 -10.95
CA ASN A 118 23.23 -30.28 -10.74
C ASN A 118 22.88 -31.03 -12.04
N VAL A 119 23.38 -30.61 -13.20
CA VAL A 119 23.09 -31.23 -14.51
C VAL A 119 23.46 -32.71 -14.58
N ALA A 120 24.51 -33.14 -13.87
CA ALA A 120 24.88 -34.55 -13.81
C ALA A 120 24.01 -35.39 -12.84
N LYS A 121 23.08 -34.79 -12.09
CA LYS A 121 22.39 -35.41 -10.95
C LYS A 121 20.87 -35.52 -11.10
N ALA A 122 20.28 -34.85 -12.08
CA ALA A 122 18.82 -34.81 -12.27
C ALA A 122 18.48 -34.63 -13.76
N ASP A 123 17.23 -34.90 -14.11
CA ASP A 123 16.72 -34.67 -15.46
C ASP A 123 16.70 -33.17 -15.81
N GLU A 124 16.94 -32.85 -17.08
CA GLU A 124 17.00 -31.46 -17.56
C GLU A 124 15.72 -30.68 -17.20
N LYS A 125 14.56 -31.32 -17.33
CA LYS A 125 13.27 -30.70 -17.05
C LYS A 125 13.12 -30.31 -15.58
N GLU A 126 13.56 -31.17 -14.67
CA GLU A 126 13.52 -30.92 -13.23
C GLU A 126 14.45 -29.76 -12.84
N ILE A 127 15.62 -29.70 -13.46
CA ILE A 127 16.59 -28.62 -13.24
C ILE A 127 16.04 -27.29 -13.73
N ILE A 128 15.44 -27.23 -14.91
CA ILE A 128 14.83 -26.00 -15.45
C ILE A 128 13.68 -25.54 -14.55
N GLN A 129 12.82 -26.46 -14.11
CA GLN A 129 11.72 -26.12 -13.20
C GLN A 129 12.22 -25.62 -11.84
N GLY A 130 13.23 -26.28 -11.28
CA GLY A 130 13.87 -25.89 -10.02
C GLY A 130 14.56 -24.52 -10.13
N LEU A 131 15.32 -24.29 -11.20
CA LEU A 131 15.94 -23.01 -11.51
C LEU A 131 14.89 -21.90 -11.58
N ARG A 132 13.84 -22.07 -12.39
CA ARG A 132 12.78 -21.06 -12.54
C ARG A 132 12.06 -20.75 -11.22
N ARG A 133 11.81 -21.77 -10.40
CA ARG A 133 11.18 -21.60 -9.08
C ARG A 133 12.10 -20.85 -8.12
N ASN A 134 13.31 -21.37 -7.90
CA ASN A 134 14.28 -20.78 -6.98
C ASN A 134 14.66 -19.35 -7.39
N TYR A 135 14.81 -19.09 -8.69
CA TYR A 135 15.12 -17.75 -9.21
C TYR A 135 13.99 -16.77 -8.91
N ARG A 136 12.73 -17.18 -9.13
CA ARG A 136 11.56 -16.36 -8.81
C ARG A 136 11.45 -16.07 -7.31
N ASP A 137 11.59 -17.10 -6.48
CA ASP A 137 11.45 -16.95 -5.02
C ASP A 137 12.54 -16.04 -4.46
N ALA A 138 13.79 -16.23 -4.92
CA ALA A 138 14.92 -15.46 -4.46
C ALA A 138 14.86 -13.97 -4.82
N LEU A 139 14.27 -13.61 -5.96
CA LEU A 139 14.15 -12.22 -6.40
C LEU A 139 12.98 -11.48 -5.74
N ARG A 140 12.02 -12.21 -5.16
CA ARG A 140 10.84 -11.64 -4.49
C ARG A 140 11.05 -11.24 -3.04
N GLU A 141 12.19 -11.58 -2.45
CA GLU A 141 12.48 -11.20 -1.07
C GLU A 141 12.82 -9.70 -0.96
N VAL A 142 12.06 -8.98 -0.11
CA VAL A 142 12.47 -7.76 0.64
C VAL A 142 12.50 -6.42 -0.14
N ILE A 143 11.76 -6.23 -1.25
CA ILE A 143 11.80 -4.93 -1.96
C ILE A 143 10.45 -4.59 -2.60
N ILE A 144 10.20 -3.29 -2.78
CA ILE A 144 9.25 -2.72 -3.76
C ILE A 144 9.51 -3.39 -5.12
N ASP A 145 8.65 -4.31 -5.52
CA ASP A 145 8.80 -5.05 -6.78
C ASP A 145 7.83 -4.58 -7.87
N SER A 146 6.94 -3.66 -7.54
CA SER A 146 5.89 -3.14 -8.42
C SER A 146 5.93 -1.60 -8.56
N GLY A 147 5.33 -1.10 -9.64
CA GLY A 147 5.18 0.36 -9.82
C GLY A 147 4.11 0.94 -8.90
N GLU A 148 3.15 0.10 -8.50
CA GLU A 148 2.08 0.35 -7.55
C GLU A 148 2.65 0.72 -6.16
N ASP A 149 3.62 -0.05 -5.65
CA ASP A 149 4.28 0.20 -4.36
C ASP A 149 5.05 1.53 -4.37
N VAL A 150 5.74 1.81 -5.48
CA VAL A 150 6.42 3.10 -5.68
C VAL A 150 5.40 4.23 -5.65
N ASP A 151 4.28 4.08 -6.37
CA ASP A 151 3.25 5.10 -6.41
C ASP A 151 2.64 5.37 -5.01
N LEU A 152 2.43 4.32 -4.20
CA LEU A 152 1.95 4.45 -2.81
C LEU A 152 2.89 5.30 -1.95
N ILE A 153 4.18 4.99 -1.97
CA ILE A 153 5.20 5.69 -1.19
C ILE A 153 5.34 7.14 -1.65
N LEU A 154 5.43 7.35 -2.96
CA LEU A 154 5.59 8.69 -3.52
C LEU A 154 4.36 9.56 -3.25
N LEU A 155 3.15 9.01 -3.37
CA LEU A 155 1.93 9.75 -3.08
C LEU A 155 1.82 10.09 -1.59
N ALA A 156 2.16 9.14 -0.70
CA ALA A 156 2.16 9.38 0.73
C ALA A 156 3.17 10.48 1.11
N LYS A 157 4.36 10.46 0.48
CA LYS A 157 5.37 11.51 0.66
C LYS A 157 4.91 12.87 0.16
N GLU A 158 4.33 12.93 -1.04
CA GLU A 158 3.82 14.15 -1.65
C GLU A 158 2.75 14.83 -0.79
N LEU A 159 1.86 14.02 -0.23
CA LEU A 159 0.71 14.51 0.52
C LEU A 159 0.99 14.75 2.02
N ASP A 160 2.15 14.34 2.53
CA ASP A 160 2.43 14.26 3.98
C ASP A 160 1.35 13.40 4.69
N ALA A 161 0.99 12.27 4.04
CA ALA A 161 -0.13 11.43 4.42
C ALA A 161 0.27 10.24 5.29
N LEU A 162 -0.68 9.75 6.08
CA LEU A 162 -0.58 8.49 6.80
C LEU A 162 -0.79 7.32 5.81
N LEU A 163 0.22 6.46 5.67
CA LEU A 163 0.17 5.28 4.81
C LEU A 163 -0.44 4.08 5.53
N VAL A 164 -1.41 3.41 4.91
CA VAL A 164 -2.11 2.24 5.45
C VAL A 164 -1.73 1.01 4.63
N THR A 165 -0.81 0.18 5.13
CA THR A 165 -0.30 -1.02 4.41
C THR A 165 0.17 -2.12 5.38
N VAL A 166 0.11 -3.38 4.96
CA VAL A 166 0.74 -4.53 5.64
C VAL A 166 2.07 -4.94 5.01
N ASP A 167 2.48 -4.32 3.90
CA ASP A 167 3.68 -4.74 3.18
C ASP A 167 4.95 -4.25 3.90
N ASN A 168 5.77 -5.19 4.37
CA ASN A 168 7.00 -4.87 5.10
C ASN A 168 8.03 -4.14 4.23
N GLY A 169 8.06 -4.40 2.92
CA GLY A 169 8.89 -3.66 1.97
C GLY A 169 8.46 -2.20 1.96
N ILE A 170 7.17 -1.94 1.75
CA ILE A 170 6.62 -0.57 1.75
C ILE A 170 6.87 0.13 3.09
N ILE A 171 6.65 -0.55 4.23
CA ILE A 171 6.88 0.00 5.58
C ILE A 171 8.34 0.39 5.76
N ASN A 172 9.29 -0.48 5.40
CA ASN A 172 10.72 -0.17 5.51
C ASN A 172 11.09 1.10 4.74
N TRP A 173 10.53 1.27 3.54
CA TRP A 173 10.74 2.49 2.75
C TRP A 173 10.04 3.71 3.36
N ALA A 174 8.82 3.54 3.88
CA ALA A 174 8.11 4.61 4.58
C ALA A 174 8.93 5.16 5.75
N GLU A 175 9.55 4.28 6.57
CA GLU A 175 10.43 4.68 7.67
C GLU A 175 11.64 5.47 7.20
N LYS A 176 12.33 5.01 6.14
CA LYS A 176 13.47 5.72 5.54
C LYS A 176 13.11 7.12 5.05
N PHE A 177 11.89 7.31 4.54
CA PHE A 177 11.42 8.61 4.03
C PHE A 177 10.75 9.50 5.08
N GLY A 178 10.64 9.03 6.31
CA GLY A 178 9.91 9.73 7.38
C GLY A 178 8.41 9.84 7.09
N ILE A 179 7.84 8.86 6.39
CA ILE A 179 6.41 8.77 6.11
C ILE A 179 5.75 8.08 7.30
N ARG A 180 4.66 8.68 7.82
CA ARG A 180 3.86 8.05 8.87
C ARG A 180 3.13 6.85 8.29
N TRP A 181 3.06 5.76 9.04
CA TRP A 181 2.36 4.55 8.62
C TRP A 181 1.53 3.94 9.76
N ILE A 182 0.53 3.13 9.41
CA ILE A 182 -0.27 2.36 10.35
C ILE A 182 -0.60 0.98 9.74
N LEU A 183 -0.56 -0.05 10.58
CA LEU A 183 -0.99 -1.39 10.17
C LEU A 183 -2.52 -1.40 9.95
N PRO A 184 -3.00 -2.01 8.86
CA PRO A 184 -4.42 -2.17 8.60
C PRO A 184 -5.20 -2.86 9.73
N THR A 185 -4.58 -3.76 10.49
CA THR A 185 -5.18 -4.41 11.69
C THR A 185 -5.48 -3.43 12.83
N LYS A 186 -4.91 -2.22 12.82
CA LYS A 186 -5.22 -1.12 13.75
C LYS A 186 -6.05 -0.03 13.12
N PHE A 187 -6.31 -0.11 11.82
CA PHE A 187 -6.92 0.98 11.07
C PHE A 187 -8.38 1.18 11.44
N LYS A 188 -9.14 0.10 11.68
CA LYS A 188 -10.53 0.23 12.14
C LYS A 188 -10.64 0.96 13.49
N ASP A 189 -9.80 0.59 14.46
CA ASP A 189 -9.75 1.25 15.77
C ASP A 189 -9.38 2.74 15.64
N TYR A 190 -8.45 3.04 14.73
CA TYR A 190 -8.06 4.40 14.40
C TYR A 190 -9.23 5.23 13.83
N LEU A 191 -10.01 4.66 12.90
CA LEU A 191 -11.22 5.29 12.36
C LEU A 191 -12.27 5.51 13.46
N LEU A 192 -12.58 4.49 14.26
CA LEU A 192 -13.56 4.58 15.34
C LEU A 192 -13.17 5.65 16.39
N SER A 193 -11.89 5.71 16.74
CA SER A 193 -11.36 6.74 17.64
C SER A 193 -11.51 8.15 17.05
N SER A 194 -11.36 8.28 15.74
CA SER A 194 -11.51 9.57 15.04
C SER A 194 -12.96 10.01 14.95
N ILE A 195 -13.89 9.08 14.72
CA ILE A 195 -15.35 9.32 14.79
C ILE A 195 -15.73 9.81 16.19
N LYS A 196 -15.21 9.17 17.25
CA LYS A 196 -15.47 9.57 18.63
C LYS A 196 -15.04 11.01 18.89
N ARG A 197 -13.81 11.39 18.48
CA ARG A 197 -13.30 12.76 18.62
C ARG A 197 -14.14 13.79 17.86
N CYS A 198 -14.57 13.47 16.64
CA CYS A 198 -15.41 14.38 15.86
C CYS A 198 -16.76 14.65 16.57
N LYS A 199 -17.34 13.62 17.20
CA LYS A 199 -18.60 13.77 17.97
C LYS A 199 -18.40 14.63 19.22
N GLU A 200 -17.32 14.42 19.97
CA GLU A 200 -16.97 15.22 21.17
C GLU A 200 -16.82 16.72 20.82
N GLN A 201 -16.10 17.03 19.73
CA GLN A 201 -15.92 18.42 19.25
C GLN A 201 -17.22 19.08 18.78
N THR A 202 -18.16 18.30 18.25
CA THR A 202 -19.49 18.81 17.82
C THR A 202 -20.35 19.18 19.03
N ILE A 203 -20.21 18.46 20.14
CA ILE A 203 -20.95 18.75 21.39
C ILE A 203 -20.38 19.99 22.07
N GLU A 204 -19.05 20.13 22.14
CA GLU A 204 -18.39 21.30 22.74
C GLU A 204 -18.63 22.61 21.98
N SER A 205 -18.91 22.54 20.67
CA SER A 205 -19.18 23.73 19.84
C SER A 205 -20.66 24.16 19.86
N GLN A 206 -21.55 23.36 20.46
CA GLN A 206 -22.98 23.66 20.61
C GLN A 206 -23.39 24.05 22.05
N GLY A 207 -22.47 23.95 23.02
CA GLY A 207 -22.68 24.39 24.41
C GLY A 207 -22.01 25.73 24.68
#